data_AF-F6YS63-F1
#
_entry.id   AF-F6YS63-F1
#
_cell.length_a   1.000
_cell.length_b   1.000
_cell.length_c   1.000
_cell.angle_alpha   90.00
_cell.angle_beta   90.00
_cell.angle_gamma   90.00
#
_symmetry.space_group_name_H-M   'P 1'
#
loop_
_entity.id
_entity.type
_entity.pdbx_description
1 polymer ?
#
loop_
_entity_poly.entity_id
_entity_poly.type
_entity_poly.pdbx_seq_one_letter_code
_entity_poly.pdbx_strand_id
1 'polypeptide(L)'
;PLDGSSNIDCLVSIGTIFGIYRKKSTDEPSEKDALQPGRDLVAAGYALYGSATMLVLAMDCGVNCFMLDPLRLLYECNPIAYVMEKAGGLATTGDKDILDIVPTEIHQKAPVVMGSSEDVQEFLEIYRKHKAK
;
A
#
# COMPACT_ATOMS: atom_id res chain seq x y z
N PRO A 1 10.75 10.10 11.44
CA PRO A 1 10.86 8.73 10.86
C PRO A 1 9.82 7.76 11.45
N LEU A 2 9.47 7.91 12.73
CA LEU A 2 8.45 7.11 13.39
C LEU A 2 7.39 8.04 14.00
N ASP A 3 6.21 8.05 13.40
CA ASP A 3 5.04 8.76 13.88
C ASP A 3 4.35 7.98 15.00
N GLY A 4 3.82 8.70 15.99
CA GLY A 4 3.24 8.09 17.18
C GLY A 4 4.27 7.44 18.11
N SER A 5 5.54 7.86 18.10
CA SER A 5 6.59 7.20 18.91
C SER A 5 6.31 7.18 20.42
N SER A 6 5.47 8.08 20.95
CA SER A 6 5.00 8.05 22.34
C SER A 6 4.12 6.85 22.67
N ASN A 7 3.58 6.17 21.65
CA ASN A 7 2.67 5.05 21.79
C ASN A 7 3.38 3.68 21.78
N ILE A 8 4.70 3.68 21.59
CA ILE A 8 5.51 2.45 21.52
C ILE A 8 5.34 1.61 22.78
N ASP A 9 5.43 2.23 23.96
CA ASP A 9 5.36 1.53 25.25
C ASP A 9 3.96 0.96 25.55
N CYS A 10 2.93 1.50 24.90
CA CYS A 10 1.54 1.05 25.04
C CYS A 10 1.13 0.07 23.93
N LEU A 11 2.03 -0.33 23.02
CA LEU A 11 1.76 -1.22 21.89
C LEU A 11 0.60 -0.76 21.00
N VAL A 12 0.34 0.54 20.95
CA VAL A 12 -0.66 1.13 20.04
C VAL A 12 -0.01 1.34 18.67
N SER A 13 -0.80 1.32 17.61
CA SER A 13 -0.32 1.50 16.24
C SER A 13 0.57 2.74 16.08
N ILE A 14 1.68 2.55 15.39
CA ILE A 14 2.67 3.58 15.01
C ILE A 14 2.88 3.54 13.51
N GLY A 15 3.64 4.47 12.94
CA GLY A 15 3.87 4.47 11.49
C GLY A 15 5.07 5.28 11.03
N THR A 16 5.26 5.33 9.72
CA THR A 16 6.24 6.18 9.05
C THR A 16 5.54 6.94 7.95
N ILE A 17 5.67 8.26 7.91
CA ILE A 17 5.10 9.12 6.86
C ILE A 17 6.24 9.62 5.98
N PHE A 18 6.01 9.64 4.67
CA PHE A 18 6.98 10.16 3.71
C PHE A 18 6.30 10.98 2.60
N GLY A 19 7.08 11.89 2.02
CA GLY A 19 6.72 12.66 0.84
C GLY A 19 7.94 12.80 -0.06
N ILE A 20 7.75 12.65 -1.37
CA ILE A 20 8.80 12.66 -2.36
C ILE A 20 8.57 13.85 -3.29
N TYR A 21 9.58 14.71 -3.40
CA TYR A 21 9.61 15.81 -4.36
C TYR A 21 10.63 15.52 -5.45
N ARG A 22 10.38 16.07 -6.65
CA ARG A 22 11.40 16.19 -7.68
C ARG A 22 12.23 17.44 -7.42
N LYS A 23 13.56 17.33 -7.47
CA LYS A 23 14.45 18.51 -7.42
C LYS A 23 14.21 19.37 -8.67
N LYS A 24 13.92 20.65 -8.47
CA LYS A 24 13.64 21.62 -9.55
C LYS A 24 14.85 22.47 -9.94
N SER A 25 15.78 22.69 -9.01
CA SER A 25 17.00 23.46 -9.24
C SER A 25 18.04 22.66 -10.04
N THR A 26 18.90 23.35 -10.79
CA THR A 26 20.09 22.74 -11.43
C THR A 26 21.34 22.84 -10.56
N ASP A 27 21.31 23.65 -9.50
CA ASP A 27 22.43 23.90 -8.58
C ASP A 27 22.73 22.69 -7.70
N GLU A 28 23.77 22.77 -6.86
CA GLU A 28 24.04 21.73 -5.86
C GLU A 28 22.84 21.55 -4.90
N PRO A 29 22.50 20.30 -4.51
CA PRO A 29 21.40 20.04 -3.59
C PRO A 29 21.51 20.81 -2.28
N SER A 30 20.43 21.47 -1.87
CA SER A 30 20.39 22.25 -0.63
C SER A 30 19.04 22.13 0.06
N GLU A 31 18.93 22.63 1.30
CA GLU A 31 17.67 22.63 2.07
C GLU A 31 16.51 23.31 1.32
N LYS A 32 16.83 24.28 0.45
CA LYS A 32 15.84 24.98 -0.38
C LYS A 32 15.09 24.04 -1.32
N ASP A 33 15.69 22.92 -1.73
CA ASP A 33 15.04 21.95 -2.62
C ASP A 33 13.89 21.22 -1.92
N ALA A 34 13.86 21.18 -0.59
CA ALA A 34 12.74 20.63 0.18
C ALA A 34 11.62 21.64 0.42
N LEU A 35 11.88 22.95 0.27
CA LEU A 35 10.93 24.04 0.50
C LEU A 35 10.03 24.25 -0.73
N GLN A 36 9.32 23.20 -1.13
CA GLN A 36 8.37 23.21 -2.25
C GLN A 36 6.92 23.15 -1.72
N PRO A 37 5.95 23.77 -2.42
CA PRO A 37 4.52 23.56 -2.14
C PRO A 37 4.13 22.08 -2.17
N GLY A 38 3.24 21.64 -1.27
CA GLY A 38 2.75 20.24 -1.25
C GLY A 38 2.09 19.75 -2.54
N ARG A 39 1.65 20.66 -3.41
CA ARG A 39 1.15 20.35 -4.76
C ARG A 39 2.23 19.84 -5.72
N ASP A 40 3.51 19.97 -5.35
CA ASP A 40 4.66 19.50 -6.13
C ASP A 40 5.15 18.10 -5.73
N LEU A 41 4.46 17.42 -4.80
CA LEU A 41 4.74 16.03 -4.47
C LEU A 41 4.54 15.15 -5.70
N VAL A 42 5.52 14.29 -5.98
CA VAL A 42 5.41 13.27 -7.04
C VAL A 42 4.92 11.94 -6.51
N ALA A 43 5.08 11.72 -5.20
CA ALA A 43 4.52 10.60 -4.47
C ALA A 43 4.49 10.94 -2.97
N ALA A 44 3.52 10.38 -2.25
CA ALA A 44 3.45 10.47 -0.81
C ALA A 44 2.84 9.19 -0.24
N GLY A 45 3.04 8.95 1.04
CA GLY A 45 2.47 7.77 1.64
C GLY A 45 2.83 7.60 3.10
N TYR A 46 2.34 6.49 3.65
CA TYR A 46 2.68 6.08 5.00
C TYR A 46 2.74 4.57 5.12
N ALA A 47 3.65 4.09 5.96
CA ALA A 47 3.64 2.74 6.48
C ALA A 47 2.96 2.74 7.85
N LEU A 48 1.93 1.93 8.04
CA LEU A 48 1.24 1.72 9.30
C LEU A 48 1.70 0.40 9.90
N TYR A 49 2.22 0.43 11.12
CA TYR A 49 2.62 -0.74 11.89
C TYR A 49 1.56 -1.00 12.97
N GLY A 50 0.45 -1.63 12.56
CA GLY A 50 -0.64 -2.04 13.44
C GLY A 50 -0.66 -3.55 13.65
N SER A 51 -1.86 -4.13 13.73
CA SER A 51 -2.05 -5.59 13.74
C SER A 51 -1.55 -6.26 12.46
N ALA A 52 -1.55 -5.52 11.35
CA ALA A 52 -0.87 -5.84 10.10
C ALA A 52 -0.09 -4.62 9.61
N THR A 53 0.99 -4.87 8.88
CA THR A 53 1.81 -3.78 8.31
C THR A 53 1.27 -3.40 6.94
N MET A 54 0.78 -2.18 6.78
CA MET A 54 0.24 -1.66 5.52
C MET A 54 1.08 -0.49 5.03
N LEU A 55 1.45 -0.49 3.76
CA LEU A 55 2.01 0.64 3.03
C LEU A 55 0.91 1.25 2.16
N VAL A 56 0.55 2.50 2.45
CA VAL A 56 -0.33 3.30 1.61
C VAL A 56 0.54 4.23 0.76
N LEU A 57 0.36 4.15 -0.56
CA LEU A 57 1.10 4.93 -1.55
C LEU A 57 0.12 5.70 -2.42
N ALA A 58 0.31 7.02 -2.47
CA ALA A 58 -0.41 7.94 -3.33
C ALA A 58 0.53 8.53 -4.39
N MET A 59 0.08 8.50 -5.63
CA MET A 59 0.74 9.11 -6.80
C MET A 59 -0.33 9.80 -7.67
N ASP A 60 0.07 10.41 -8.79
CA ASP A 60 -0.86 11.12 -9.69
C ASP A 60 -2.01 10.23 -10.22
N CYS A 61 -1.79 8.92 -10.29
CA CYS A 61 -2.75 7.92 -10.77
C CYS A 61 -3.75 7.43 -9.71
N GLY A 62 -3.51 7.67 -8.42
CA GLY A 62 -4.41 7.22 -7.37
C GLY A 62 -3.74 6.84 -6.06
N VAL A 63 -4.46 6.06 -5.25
CA VAL A 63 -4.03 5.60 -3.92
C VAL A 63 -4.15 4.09 -3.84
N ASN A 64 -3.07 3.46 -3.36
CA ASN A 64 -2.95 2.00 -3.24
C ASN A 64 -2.49 1.58 -1.86
N CYS A 65 -2.95 0.41 -1.44
CA CYS A 65 -2.64 -0.19 -0.16
C CYS A 65 -1.96 -1.55 -0.37
N PHE A 66 -0.71 -1.64 0.03
CA PHE A 66 0.07 -2.87 0.02
C PHE A 66 0.17 -3.40 1.44
N MET A 67 -0.10 -4.68 1.68
CA MET A 67 0.09 -5.27 3.00
C MET A 67 1.31 -6.19 3.01
N LEU A 68 2.17 -6.05 4.02
CA LEU A 68 3.39 -6.82 4.17
C LEU A 68 3.11 -8.16 4.86
N ASP A 69 3.51 -9.27 4.21
CA ASP A 69 3.38 -10.69 4.64
C ASP A 69 1.94 -11.26 4.52
N PRO A 70 1.76 -12.59 4.26
CA PRO A 70 0.47 -13.08 3.84
C PRO A 70 -0.45 -13.23 5.06
N LEU A 71 -1.43 -12.34 5.03
CA LEU A 71 -2.58 -12.29 5.92
C LEU A 71 -3.41 -13.56 5.81
N ARG A 72 -4.14 -13.88 6.88
CA ARG A 72 -5.17 -14.91 6.84
C ARG A 72 -6.29 -14.48 5.91
N LEU A 73 -6.54 -15.35 4.93
CA LEU A 73 -7.56 -15.15 3.92
C LEU A 73 -8.93 -14.85 4.55
N LEU A 74 -9.35 -15.65 5.53
CA LEU A 74 -10.71 -15.59 6.05
C LEU A 74 -11.06 -14.32 6.84
N TYR A 75 -10.15 -13.82 7.68
CA TYR A 75 -10.46 -12.76 8.65
C TYR A 75 -9.55 -11.54 8.56
N GLU A 76 -8.63 -11.50 7.60
CA GLU A 76 -7.83 -10.32 7.29
C GLU A 76 -8.02 -9.93 5.81
N CYS A 77 -7.78 -10.83 4.85
CA CYS A 77 -7.94 -10.49 3.42
C CYS A 77 -9.40 -10.29 3.00
N ASN A 78 -10.27 -11.28 3.25
CA ASN A 78 -11.65 -11.28 2.74
C ASN A 78 -12.46 -10.07 3.23
N PRO A 79 -12.42 -9.68 4.53
CA PRO A 79 -13.15 -8.51 4.99
C PRO A 79 -12.71 -7.21 4.31
N ILE A 80 -11.40 -7.00 4.14
CA ILE A 80 -10.87 -5.78 3.55
C ILE A 80 -11.10 -5.77 2.03
N ALA A 81 -10.90 -6.91 1.37
CA ALA A 81 -11.19 -7.07 -0.06
C ALA A 81 -12.67 -6.79 -0.38
N TYR A 82 -13.59 -7.28 0.46
CA TYR A 82 -15.01 -7.01 0.31
C TYR A 82 -15.33 -5.51 0.45
N VAL A 83 -14.74 -4.83 1.45
CA VAL A 83 -14.89 -3.36 1.58
C VAL A 83 -14.33 -2.64 0.35
N MET A 84 -13.16 -3.06 -0.14
CA MET A 84 -12.50 -2.45 -1.28
C MET A 84 -13.34 -2.59 -2.56
N GLU A 85 -13.89 -3.77 -2.84
CA GLU A 85 -14.76 -3.99 -4.00
C GLU A 85 -16.04 -3.15 -3.91
N LYS A 86 -16.64 -3.03 -2.71
CA LYS A 86 -17.81 -2.15 -2.50
C LYS A 86 -17.48 -0.67 -2.63
N ALA A 87 -16.22 -0.28 -2.48
CA ALA A 87 -15.74 1.07 -2.74
C ALA A 87 -15.34 1.30 -4.21
N GLY A 88 -15.51 0.31 -5.10
CA GLY A 88 -15.12 0.40 -6.52
C GLY A 88 -13.62 0.16 -6.77
N GLY A 89 -12.90 -0.37 -5.78
CA GLY A 89 -11.52 -0.82 -5.92
C GLY A 89 -11.42 -2.31 -6.27
N LEU A 90 -10.18 -2.80 -6.33
CA LEU A 90 -9.86 -4.20 -6.58
C LEU A 90 -9.01 -4.78 -5.46
N ALA A 91 -9.06 -6.11 -5.28
CA ALA A 91 -8.20 -6.84 -4.35
C ALA A 91 -7.76 -8.18 -4.97
N THR A 92 -6.46 -8.41 -5.09
CA THR A 92 -5.90 -9.56 -5.81
C THR A 92 -4.67 -10.14 -5.11
N THR A 93 -4.41 -11.42 -5.33
CA THR A 93 -3.12 -12.07 -5.02
C THR A 93 -2.05 -11.82 -6.08
N GLY A 94 -2.41 -11.17 -7.19
CA GLY A 94 -1.67 -11.10 -8.44
C GLY A 94 -2.17 -12.11 -9.49
N ASP A 95 -2.71 -13.24 -9.03
CA ASP A 95 -3.20 -14.33 -9.89
C ASP A 95 -4.71 -14.48 -9.91
N LYS A 96 -5.33 -14.28 -8.75
CA LYS A 96 -6.76 -14.44 -8.53
C LYS A 96 -7.29 -13.24 -7.75
N ASP A 97 -8.58 -12.97 -7.90
CA ASP A 97 -9.29 -12.13 -6.96
C ASP A 97 -9.24 -12.78 -5.57
N ILE A 98 -9.11 -11.96 -4.53
CA ILE A 98 -9.11 -12.43 -3.14
C ILE A 98 -10.42 -13.12 -2.78
N LEU A 99 -11.56 -12.57 -3.20
CA LEU A 99 -12.88 -13.07 -2.81
C LEU A 99 -13.27 -14.38 -3.52
N ASP A 100 -12.58 -14.72 -4.61
CA ASP A 100 -12.79 -15.97 -5.35
C ASP A 100 -11.95 -17.15 -4.82
N ILE A 101 -11.10 -16.94 -3.81
CA ILE A 101 -10.28 -18.01 -3.25
C ILE A 101 -11.11 -18.86 -2.30
N VAL A 102 -11.29 -20.14 -2.63
CA VAL A 102 -11.86 -21.13 -1.70
C VAL A 102 -10.76 -21.57 -0.72
N PRO A 103 -10.88 -21.30 0.60
CA PRO A 103 -9.88 -21.68 1.57
C PRO A 103 -9.84 -23.19 1.79
N THR A 104 -8.65 -23.77 1.98
CA THR A 104 -8.44 -25.16 2.39
C THR A 104 -8.28 -25.35 3.89
N GLU A 105 -7.94 -24.27 4.62
CA GLU A 105 -7.76 -24.26 6.07
C GLU A 105 -8.16 -22.91 6.68
N ILE A 106 -8.53 -22.90 7.96
CA ILE A 106 -9.02 -21.70 8.65
C ILE A 106 -7.96 -20.59 8.83
N HIS A 107 -6.68 -20.97 8.81
CA HIS A 107 -5.55 -20.04 8.96
C HIS A 107 -4.76 -19.86 7.66
N GLN A 108 -5.36 -20.21 6.52
CA GLN A 108 -4.72 -20.10 5.22
C GLN A 108 -4.26 -18.67 4.99
N LYS A 109 -2.99 -18.52 4.65
CA LYS A 109 -2.40 -17.23 4.34
C LYS A 109 -2.49 -16.93 2.83
N ALA A 110 -2.69 -15.68 2.46
CA ALA A 110 -2.67 -15.21 1.07
C ALA A 110 -1.98 -13.85 0.95
N PRO A 111 -1.11 -13.63 -0.06
CA PRO A 111 -0.64 -12.29 -0.39
C PRO A 111 -1.83 -11.46 -0.89
N VAL A 112 -1.83 -10.15 -0.62
CA VAL A 112 -2.90 -9.27 -1.10
C VAL A 112 -2.34 -7.92 -1.56
N VAL A 113 -2.79 -7.49 -2.74
CA VAL A 113 -2.65 -6.15 -3.28
C VAL A 113 -4.05 -5.61 -3.52
N MET A 114 -4.36 -4.42 -3.01
CA MET A 114 -5.68 -3.84 -3.15
C MET A 114 -5.64 -2.31 -3.16
N GLY A 115 -6.61 -1.69 -3.84
CA GLY A 115 -6.60 -0.25 -4.04
C GLY A 115 -7.52 0.19 -5.18
N SER A 116 -7.20 1.34 -5.78
CA SER A 116 -7.92 1.85 -6.94
C SER A 116 -7.89 0.84 -8.10
N SER A 117 -8.97 0.77 -8.87
CA SER A 117 -9.06 -0.22 -9.96
C SER A 117 -7.98 -0.02 -11.03
N GLU A 118 -7.64 1.23 -11.34
CA GLU A 118 -6.65 1.58 -12.37
C GLU A 118 -5.24 1.14 -11.96
N ASP A 119 -4.85 1.42 -10.73
CA ASP A 119 -3.51 1.12 -10.23
C ASP A 119 -3.32 -0.39 -9.96
N VAL A 120 -4.36 -1.06 -9.43
CA VAL A 120 -4.30 -2.52 -9.25
C VAL A 120 -4.20 -3.22 -10.61
N GLN A 121 -4.81 -2.68 -11.67
CA GLN A 121 -4.62 -3.18 -13.03
C GLN A 121 -3.18 -2.97 -13.53
N GLU A 122 -2.58 -1.80 -13.30
CA GLU A 122 -1.16 -1.55 -13.63
C GLU A 122 -0.25 -2.56 -12.89
N PHE A 123 -0.48 -2.78 -11.60
CA PHE A 123 0.22 -3.81 -10.83
C PHE A 123 0.07 -5.20 -11.48
N LEU A 124 -1.15 -5.59 -11.86
CA LEU A 124 -1.42 -6.87 -12.51
C LEU A 124 -0.71 -7.02 -13.85
N GLU A 125 -0.59 -5.95 -14.65
CA GLU A 125 0.17 -5.96 -15.90
C GLU A 125 1.65 -6.22 -15.65
N ILE A 126 2.26 -5.53 -14.68
CA ILE A 126 3.65 -5.72 -14.27
C ILE A 126 3.86 -7.14 -13.74
N TYR A 127 2.95 -7.61 -12.88
CA TYR A 127 3.01 -8.94 -12.28
C TYR A 127 2.96 -10.03 -13.36
N ARG A 128 2.00 -9.96 -14.28
CA ARG A 128 1.86 -10.90 -15.41
C ARG A 128 3.10 -10.90 -16.32
N LYS A 129 3.65 -9.71 -16.61
CA LYS A 129 4.85 -9.55 -17.44
C LYS A 129 6.08 -10.26 -16.85
N HIS A 130 6.22 -10.28 -15.52
CA HIS A 130 7.40 -10.84 -14.85
C HIS A 130 7.19 -12.26 -14.32
N LYS A 131 5.94 -12.73 -14.16
CA LYS A 131 5.63 -14.11 -13.76
C LYS A 131 5.98 -15.15 -14.84
N ALA A 132 5.99 -14.75 -16.11
CA ALA A 132 6.32 -15.62 -17.24
C ALA A 132 7.84 -15.75 -17.52
N LYS A 133 8.69 -15.14 -16.69
CA LYS A 133 10.15 -15.30 -16.71
C LYS A 133 10.60 -16.18 -15.55
#